data_AF-A0A2S9FZZ3-F1
#
_entry.id   AF-A0A2S9FZZ3-F1
#
_cell.length_a   1.000
_cell.length_b   1.000
_cell.length_c   1.000
_cell.angle_alpha   90.00
_cell.angle_beta   90.00
_cell.angle_gamma   90.00
#
_symmetry.space_group_name_H-M   'P 1'
#
loop_
_entity.id
_entity.type
_entity.pdbx_description
1 polymer ?
#
loop_
_entity_poly.entity_id
_entity_poly.type
_entity_poly.pdbx_seq_one_letter_code
_entity_poly.pdbx_strand_id
1 'polypeptide(L)'
;SAKDRAQGSLSEVIPVARRKTLVLGAGGQLGHALREAYGDAPHVEFVDLPGFDLTAGGLDTARRWRDYDTIVNAAAYTAVDAAE
;
A
#
# COMPACT_ATOMS: atom_id res chain seq x y z
N SER A 1 -1.71 -26.83 -26.40
CA SER A 1 -1.32 -28.06 -25.66
C SER A 1 -2.55 -28.68 -25.01
N ALA A 2 -2.55 -29.97 -24.66
CA ALA A 2 -3.68 -30.60 -23.95
C ALA A 2 -4.03 -29.92 -22.61
N LYS A 3 -3.08 -29.16 -22.03
CA LYS A 3 -3.29 -28.28 -20.87
C LYS A 3 -4.26 -27.11 -21.13
N ASP A 4 -4.34 -26.59 -22.36
CA ASP A 4 -5.18 -25.42 -22.67
C ASP A 4 -6.65 -25.82 -22.90
N ARG A 5 -6.92 -27.11 -23.10
CA ARG A 5 -8.28 -27.67 -23.30
C ARG A 5 -8.99 -28.01 -21.99
N ALA A 6 -8.26 -28.03 -20.87
CA ALA A 6 -8.79 -28.38 -19.55
C ALA A 6 -9.10 -27.15 -18.67
N GLN A 7 -8.78 -25.94 -19.13
CA GLN A 7 -9.35 -24.74 -18.53
C GLN A 7 -10.83 -24.70 -18.94
N GLY A 8 -11.72 -24.93 -17.98
CA GLY A 8 -13.15 -24.71 -18.15
C GLY A 8 -13.46 -23.29 -18.65
N SER A 9 -14.72 -23.03 -18.99
CA SER A 9 -15.10 -21.73 -19.55
C SER A 9 -14.61 -20.57 -18.66
N LEU A 10 -14.05 -19.52 -19.26
CA LEU A 10 -13.59 -18.30 -18.55
C LEU A 10 -14.64 -17.70 -17.61
N SER A 11 -15.91 -18.08 -17.78
CA SER A 11 -17.06 -17.69 -16.97
C SER A 11 -17.02 -18.18 -15.51
N GLU A 12 -16.16 -19.14 -15.16
CA GLU A 12 -16.06 -19.71 -13.80
C GLU A 12 -14.83 -19.22 -13.01
N VAL A 13 -14.04 -18.30 -13.56
CA VAL A 13 -12.86 -17.76 -12.87
C VAL A 13 -13.30 -16.66 -11.90
N ILE A 14 -13.20 -16.92 -10.59
CA ILE A 14 -13.27 -15.87 -9.57
C ILE A 14 -12.03 -14.98 -9.74
N PRO A 15 -12.19 -13.67 -10.04
CA PRO A 15 -11.04 -12.79 -10.16
C PRO A 15 -10.27 -12.76 -8.84
N VAL A 16 -8.98 -13.06 -8.89
CA VAL A 16 -8.11 -12.89 -7.72
C VAL A 16 -8.05 -11.39 -7.43
N ALA A 17 -8.55 -10.99 -6.25
CA ALA A 17 -8.47 -9.60 -5.83
C ALA A 17 -7.00 -9.16 -5.82
N ARG A 18 -6.73 -8.02 -6.48
CA ARG A 18 -5.40 -7.39 -6.48
C ARG A 18 -4.93 -7.18 -5.03
N ARG A 19 -3.65 -7.46 -4.77
CA ARG A 19 -3.04 -7.14 -3.47
C ARG A 19 -3.02 -5.62 -3.31
N LYS A 20 -2.95 -5.17 -2.05
CA LYS A 20 -3.05 -3.76 -1.71
C LYS A 20 -1.72 -3.04 -1.92
N THR A 21 -1.80 -1.75 -2.20
CA THR A 21 -0.67 -0.82 -2.06
C THR A 21 -0.83 -0.07 -0.74
N LEU A 22 0.25 0.04 0.04
CA LEU A 22 0.30 0.88 1.23
C LEU A 22 1.13 2.13 0.94
N VAL A 23 0.61 3.31 1.27
CA VAL A 23 1.34 4.57 1.30
C VAL A 23 1.50 5.02 2.75
N LEU A 24 2.75 5.13 3.20
CA LEU A 24 3.13 5.65 4.53
C LEU A 24 3.47 7.14 4.42
N GLY A 25 3.15 7.94 5.44
CA GLY A 25 3.40 9.38 5.42
C GLY A 25 2.39 10.13 4.55
N ALA A 26 1.13 9.70 4.59
CA ALA A 26 0.08 10.18 3.70
C ALA A 26 -0.31 11.66 3.89
N GLY A 27 0.05 12.30 5.02
CA GLY A 27 -0.15 13.73 5.28
C GLY A 27 1.07 14.60 4.92
N GLY A 28 2.15 14.01 4.42
CA GLY A 28 3.26 14.77 3.82
C GLY A 28 2.95 15.24 2.40
N GLN A 29 3.77 16.14 1.84
CA GLN A 29 3.58 16.67 0.48
C GLN A 29 3.48 15.55 -0.58
N LEU A 30 4.38 14.58 -0.54
CA LEU A 30 4.33 13.43 -1.44
C LEU A 30 3.12 12.52 -1.15
N GLY A 31 2.75 12.35 0.12
CA GLY A 31 1.57 11.59 0.52
C GLY A 31 0.28 12.17 -0.07
N HIS A 32 0.12 13.48 -0.02
CA HIS A 32 -1.00 14.20 -0.65
C HIS A 32 -1.01 14.02 -2.17
N ALA A 33 0.14 14.21 -2.84
CA ALA A 33 0.25 14.03 -4.28
C ALA A 33 -0.08 12.60 -4.72
N LEU A 34 0.36 11.59 -3.95
CA LEU A 34 0.01 10.20 -4.19
C LEU A 34 -1.49 9.95 -4.00
N ARG A 35 -2.11 10.58 -3.00
CA ARG A 35 -3.55 10.47 -2.75
C ARG A 35 -4.38 11.04 -3.89
N GLU A 36 -3.96 12.17 -4.45
CA GLU A 36 -4.56 12.74 -5.66
C GLU A 36 -4.37 11.83 -6.88
N ALA A 37 -3.17 11.29 -7.07
CA ALA A 37 -2.86 10.42 -8.20
C ALA A 37 -3.63 9.09 -8.17
N TYR A 38 -3.85 8.51 -6.99
CA TYR A 38 -4.60 7.26 -6.83
C TYR A 38 -6.13 7.47 -6.73
N GLY A 39 -6.59 8.67 -6.41
CA GLY A 39 -8.02 8.98 -6.25
C GLY A 39 -8.72 8.04 -5.27
N ASP A 40 -9.92 7.56 -5.64
CA ASP A 40 -10.75 6.65 -4.82
C ASP A 40 -10.42 5.17 -5.00
N ALA A 41 -9.19 4.84 -5.44
CA ALA A 41 -8.84 3.46 -5.75
C ALA A 41 -8.89 2.57 -4.49
N PRO A 42 -9.81 1.59 -4.38
CA PRO A 42 -10.11 0.88 -3.13
C PRO A 42 -9.02 -0.11 -2.66
N HIS A 43 -7.95 -0.24 -3.44
CA HIS A 43 -6.81 -1.12 -3.14
C HIS A 43 -5.60 -0.36 -2.58
N VAL A 44 -5.70 0.97 -2.46
CA VAL A 44 -4.63 1.80 -1.91
C VAL A 44 -5.02 2.21 -0.50
N GLU A 45 -4.15 1.92 0.44
CA GLU A 45 -4.30 2.26 1.84
C GLU A 45 -3.31 3.37 2.19
N PHE A 46 -3.81 4.42 2.83
CA PHE A 46 -3.02 5.59 3.22
C PHE A 46 -2.96 5.66 4.74
N VAL A 47 -1.75 5.72 5.29
CA VAL A 47 -1.54 5.84 6.74
C VAL A 47 -0.52 6.94 7.02
N ASP A 48 -0.66 7.56 8.19
CA ASP A 48 0.25 8.57 8.69
C ASP A 48 0.28 8.57 10.23
N LEU A 49 1.17 9.35 10.82
CA LEU A 49 1.16 9.63 12.26
C LEU A 49 -0.14 10.36 12.66
N PRO A 50 -0.67 10.09 13.87
CA PRO A 50 -0.20 9.11 14.85
C PRO A 50 -0.71 7.68 14.59
N GLY A 51 -1.46 7.43 13.52
CA GLY A 51 -2.13 6.16 13.26
C GLY A 51 -1.20 5.00 12.88
N PHE A 52 -0.03 5.31 12.31
CA PHE A 52 1.00 4.31 12.03
C PHE A 52 2.40 4.90 12.23
N ASP A 53 3.04 4.55 13.35
CA ASP A 53 4.37 5.01 13.72
C ASP A 53 5.44 3.99 13.31
N LEU A 54 6.32 4.37 12.39
CA LEU A 54 7.44 3.54 11.93
C LEU A 54 8.56 3.38 12.97
N THR A 55 8.58 4.22 14.01
CA THR A 55 9.55 4.15 15.10
C THR A 55 9.07 3.23 16.22
N ALA A 56 7.80 2.86 16.22
CA ALA A 56 7.23 1.92 17.17
C ALA A 56 7.81 0.50 16.98
N GLY A 57 8.01 -0.21 18.09
CA GLY A 57 8.33 -1.63 18.04
C GLY A 57 7.16 -2.47 17.51
N GLY A 58 7.44 -3.69 17.03
CA GLY A 58 6.40 -4.65 16.64
C GLY A 58 5.82 -4.45 15.23
N LEU A 59 6.51 -3.72 14.34
CA LEU A 59 6.08 -3.56 12.96
C LEU A 59 5.86 -4.89 12.24
N ASP A 60 6.67 -5.91 12.54
CA ASP A 60 6.56 -7.26 11.97
C ASP A 60 5.16 -7.89 12.15
N THR A 61 4.45 -7.53 13.22
CA THR A 61 3.09 -8.02 13.52
C THR A 61 1.99 -6.96 13.37
N ALA A 62 2.34 -5.70 13.11
CA ALA A 62 1.39 -4.59 13.04
C ALA A 62 0.30 -4.78 11.98
N ARG A 63 0.61 -5.49 10.88
CA ARG A 63 -0.34 -5.75 9.79
C ARG A 63 -0.13 -7.14 9.18
N ARG A 64 -1.12 -7.62 8.42
CA ARG A 64 -0.94 -8.78 7.53
C ARG A 64 -0.15 -8.37 6.29
N TRP A 65 1.18 -8.33 6.41
CA TRP A 65 2.08 -7.86 5.35
C TRP A 65 1.88 -8.55 3.99
N ARG A 66 1.44 -9.81 3.98
CA ARG A 66 1.15 -10.58 2.76
C ARG A 66 -0.03 -10.05 1.93
N ASP A 67 -0.88 -9.20 2.52
CA ASP A 67 -1.98 -8.57 1.80
C ASP A 67 -1.52 -7.43 0.89
N TYR A 68 -0.26 -6.97 1.04
CA TYR A 68 0.32 -5.90 0.27
C TYR A 68 1.33 -6.44 -0.74
N ASP A 69 1.27 -5.98 -1.98
CA ASP A 69 2.34 -6.21 -2.97
C ASP A 69 3.34 -5.06 -3.03
N THR A 70 2.89 -3.86 -2.68
CA THR A 70 3.63 -2.62 -2.83
C THR A 70 3.53 -1.78 -1.57
N ILE A 71 4.66 -1.28 -1.10
CA ILE A 71 4.74 -0.32 0.00
C ILE A 71 5.53 0.89 -0.49
N VAL A 72 4.90 2.07 -0.46
CA VAL A 72 5.52 3.36 -0.75
C VAL A 72 5.76 4.06 0.57
N ASN A 73 7.02 4.21 0.97
CA ASN A 73 7.37 4.98 2.16
C ASN A 73 7.61 6.45 1.80
N ALA A 74 6.65 7.31 2.09
CA ALA A 74 6.78 8.77 1.98
C ALA A 74 6.92 9.45 3.36
N ALA A 75 7.00 8.68 4.44
CA ALA A 75 7.24 9.21 5.77
C ALA A 75 8.73 9.56 5.92
N ALA A 76 9.02 10.82 6.24
CA ALA A 76 10.36 11.31 6.50
C ALA A 76 10.33 12.44 7.53
N TYR A 77 11.36 12.49 8.38
CA TYR A 77 11.63 13.67 9.21
C TYR A 77 12.48 14.63 8.39
N THR A 78 11.89 15.72 7.91
CA THR A 78 12.52 16.67 6.97
C THR A 78 12.81 18.02 7.59
N ALA A 79 13.02 18.10 8.92
CA ALA A 79 13.34 19.34 9.59
C ALA A 79 14.74 19.84 9.22
N VAL A 80 14.83 20.45 8.04
CA VAL A 80 16.01 21.19 7.57
C VAL A 80 16.25 22.41 8.48
N ASP A 81 15.19 22.99 9.05
CA ASP A 81 15.26 24.15 9.96
C ASP A 81 15.72 23.81 11.39
N ALA A 82 15.79 22.53 11.78
CA ALA A 82 16.29 22.13 13.10
C ALA A 82 17.83 21.95 13.12
N ALA A 83 18.48 22.15 11.97
CA ALA A 83 19.92 22.04 11.79
C ALA A 83 20.62 23.39 11.57
N GLU A 84 19.89 24.51 11.61
CA GLU A 84 20.43 25.88 11.61
C GLU A 84 20.58 26.47 13.01
#